data_AF-A0A954BC65-F1
#
_entry.id   AF-A0A954BC65-F1
#
_cell.length_a   1.000
_cell.length_b   1.000
_cell.length_c   1.000
_cell.angle_alpha   90.00
_cell.angle_beta   90.00
_cell.angle_gamma   90.00
#
_symmetry.space_group_name_H-M   'P 1'
#
loop_
_entity.id
_entity.type
_entity.pdbx_description
1 polymer ?
#
loop_
_entity_poly.entity_id
_entity_poly.type
_entity_poly.pdbx_seq_one_letter_code
_entity_poly.pdbx_strand_id
1 'polypeptide(L)'
;MSIALLFMLAAAAPQDAPTPPPWRDYTRPCTCEEVDPKADYVTFKGVVIDGEVRLDESGLKASPRQAVIFELIGRPRDGLSTPVKVWYSAAPEACVQFDYGKVYTVRAKRAAKTLETNACLLRDAEKEAQ
;
A
#
# COMPACT_ATOMS: atom_id res chain seq x y z
N MET A 1 69.57 -15.05 -27.09
CA MET A 1 69.20 -14.29 -25.88
C MET A 1 67.71 -14.49 -25.68
N SER A 2 67.33 -15.35 -24.73
CA SER A 2 65.94 -15.66 -24.40
C SER A 2 65.47 -14.73 -23.28
N ILE A 3 64.37 -14.02 -23.49
CA ILE A 3 63.69 -13.25 -22.43
C ILE A 3 62.48 -14.07 -21.99
N ALA A 4 62.52 -14.54 -20.75
CA ALA A 4 61.43 -15.23 -20.09
C ALA A 4 60.56 -14.25 -19.30
N LEU A 5 59.25 -14.39 -19.52
CA LEU A 5 58.04 -14.09 -18.75
C LEU A 5 58.11 -13.19 -17.50
N LEU A 6 57.04 -12.39 -17.33
CA LEU A 6 56.18 -12.47 -16.13
C LEU A 6 54.82 -11.80 -16.39
N PHE A 7 53.78 -12.62 -16.60
CA PHE A 7 52.37 -12.20 -16.49
C PHE A 7 51.99 -12.25 -15.01
N MET A 8 51.72 -11.10 -14.39
CA MET A 8 51.07 -11.06 -13.07
C MET A 8 49.56 -11.19 -13.26
N LEU A 9 49.00 -12.33 -12.84
CA LEU A 9 47.56 -12.45 -12.57
C LEU A 9 47.28 -11.87 -11.18
N ALA A 10 46.67 -10.70 -11.11
CA ALA A 10 46.09 -10.18 -9.88
C ALA A 10 44.79 -10.96 -9.58
N ALA A 11 44.79 -11.76 -8.54
CA ALA A 11 43.58 -12.39 -8.00
C ALA A 11 42.69 -11.30 -7.37
N ALA A 12 41.55 -11.02 -8.00
CA ALA A 12 40.50 -10.18 -7.40
C ALA A 12 39.93 -10.92 -6.18
N ALA A 13 40.05 -10.32 -5.00
CA ALA A 13 39.45 -10.84 -3.78
C ALA A 13 37.92 -10.91 -3.92
N PRO A 14 37.25 -11.94 -3.37
CA PRO A 14 35.80 -12.02 -3.39
C PRO A 14 35.24 -10.80 -2.67
N GLN A 15 34.43 -10.01 -3.38
CA GLN A 15 33.68 -8.92 -2.75
C GLN A 15 32.57 -9.54 -1.91
N ASP A 16 32.59 -9.25 -0.61
CA ASP A 16 31.54 -9.69 0.31
C ASP A 16 30.18 -9.25 -0.23
N ALA A 17 29.30 -10.22 -0.47
CA ALA A 17 27.94 -9.93 -0.88
C ALA A 17 27.25 -9.14 0.25
N PRO A 18 26.46 -8.08 -0.07
CA PRO A 18 25.75 -7.34 0.93
C PRO A 18 24.80 -8.28 1.69
N THR A 19 24.83 -8.22 3.02
CA THR A 19 23.95 -9.01 3.88
C THR A 19 22.50 -8.73 3.51
N PRO A 20 21.65 -9.78 3.32
CA PRO A 20 20.23 -9.59 3.11
C PRO A 20 19.61 -8.74 4.22
N PRO A 21 18.64 -7.87 3.92
CA PRO A 21 17.96 -7.11 4.96
C PRO A 21 17.28 -8.07 5.94
N PRO A 22 17.22 -7.72 7.24
CA PRO A 22 16.53 -8.55 8.22
C PRO A 22 15.05 -8.73 7.85
N TRP A 23 14.51 -9.91 8.17
CA TRP A 23 13.08 -10.17 8.05
C TRP A 23 12.31 -9.18 8.90
N ARG A 24 11.33 -8.50 8.30
CA ARG A 24 10.44 -7.60 9.05
C ARG A 24 9.54 -8.42 9.95
N ASP A 25 9.50 -8.06 11.23
CA ASP A 25 8.59 -8.63 12.21
C ASP A 25 7.19 -8.02 12.05
N TYR A 26 6.23 -8.81 11.55
CA TYR A 26 4.83 -8.43 11.37
C TYR A 26 3.94 -8.82 12.55
N THR A 27 4.51 -9.16 13.73
CA THR A 27 3.75 -9.72 14.86
C THR A 27 2.87 -8.71 15.62
N ARG A 28 2.85 -7.42 15.27
CA ARG A 28 1.88 -6.50 15.88
C ARG A 28 0.50 -6.75 15.31
N PRO A 29 -0.48 -7.22 16.11
CA PRO A 29 -1.84 -7.38 15.63
C PRO A 29 -2.40 -6.02 15.28
N CYS A 30 -3.09 -5.94 14.14
CA CYS A 30 -3.80 -4.75 13.71
C CYS A 30 -4.98 -4.53 14.67
N THR A 31 -4.77 -3.72 15.69
CA THR A 31 -5.80 -3.39 16.67
C THR A 31 -6.72 -2.34 16.08
N CYS A 32 -8.02 -2.62 16.10
CA CYS A 32 -9.02 -1.70 15.61
C CYS A 32 -9.75 -1.06 16.75
N GLU A 33 -9.64 0.26 16.79
CA GLU A 33 -10.52 1.10 17.59
C GLU A 33 -11.91 1.12 16.97
N GLU A 34 -12.89 1.44 17.81
CA GLU A 34 -14.29 1.50 17.39
C GLU A 34 -14.48 2.64 16.39
N VAL A 35 -15.17 2.36 15.29
CA VAL A 35 -15.43 3.33 14.23
C VAL A 35 -16.40 4.38 14.77
N ASP A 36 -16.03 5.66 14.69
CA ASP A 36 -16.89 6.77 15.14
C ASP A 36 -18.23 6.75 14.39
N PRO A 37 -19.37 6.45 15.04
CA PRO A 37 -20.66 6.25 14.37
C PRO A 37 -21.26 7.54 13.81
N LYS A 38 -20.73 8.71 14.17
CA LYS A 38 -21.25 10.02 13.72
C LYS A 38 -20.53 10.57 12.50
N ALA A 39 -19.45 9.93 12.05
CA ALA A 39 -18.75 10.36 10.86
C ALA A 39 -19.50 10.00 9.58
N ASP A 40 -19.27 10.80 8.55
CA ASP A 40 -19.84 10.60 7.21
C ASP A 40 -19.05 9.50 6.48
N TYR A 41 -19.65 8.32 6.39
CA TYR A 41 -19.07 7.18 5.68
C TYR A 41 -19.83 6.86 4.41
N VAL A 42 -19.10 6.33 3.44
CA VAL A 42 -19.65 5.66 2.27
C VAL A 42 -19.11 4.25 2.18
N THR A 43 -19.95 3.34 1.71
CA THR A 43 -19.57 1.95 1.45
C THR A 43 -19.86 1.61 0.01
N PHE A 44 -18.86 1.09 -0.71
CA PHE A 44 -19.00 0.69 -2.10
C PHE A 44 -18.22 -0.59 -2.39
N LYS A 45 -18.59 -1.27 -3.48
CA LYS A 45 -17.83 -2.41 -4.02
C LYS A 45 -17.09 -1.95 -5.26
N GLY A 46 -15.81 -2.29 -5.39
CA GLY A 46 -15.00 -1.88 -6.53
C GLY A 46 -13.82 -2.80 -6.80
N VAL A 47 -13.29 -2.74 -8.01
CA VAL A 47 -12.05 -3.41 -8.42
C VAL A 47 -10.92 -2.39 -8.43
N VAL A 48 -9.75 -2.77 -7.90
CA VAL A 48 -8.55 -1.91 -7.93
C VAL A 48 -8.04 -1.84 -9.37
N ILE A 49 -8.01 -0.64 -9.94
CA ILE A 49 -7.56 -0.41 -11.33
C ILE A 49 -6.25 0.37 -11.43
N ASP A 50 -5.83 1.04 -10.34
CA ASP A 50 -4.57 1.79 -10.27
C ASP A 50 -4.24 2.21 -8.82
N GLY A 51 -3.07 2.81 -8.60
CA GLY A 51 -2.65 3.40 -7.33
C GLY A 51 -1.78 4.65 -7.54
N GLU A 52 -1.86 5.59 -6.60
CA GLU A 52 -0.99 6.77 -6.55
C GLU A 52 0.07 6.56 -5.46
N VAL A 53 1.34 6.49 -5.88
CA VAL A 53 2.49 6.47 -4.98
C VAL A 53 3.07 7.88 -4.84
N ARG A 54 2.96 8.45 -3.65
CA ARG A 54 3.59 9.69 -3.23
C ARG A 54 4.94 9.41 -2.59
N LEU A 55 5.88 10.30 -2.84
CA LEU A 55 7.17 10.33 -2.17
C LEU A 55 7.10 11.24 -0.95
N ASP A 56 8.00 11.02 0.01
CA ASP A 56 8.21 11.95 1.11
C ASP A 56 8.95 13.23 0.65
N GLU A 57 9.20 14.16 1.57
CA GLU A 57 9.86 15.44 1.28
C GLU A 57 11.26 15.27 0.68
N SER A 58 11.92 14.14 0.94
CA SER A 58 13.24 13.84 0.37
C SER A 58 13.17 13.42 -1.10
N GLY A 59 12.00 12.98 -1.57
CA GLY A 59 11.84 12.40 -2.90
C GLY A 59 12.51 11.03 -3.07
N LEU A 60 13.00 10.41 -2.00
CA LEU A 60 13.74 9.14 -2.07
C LEU A 60 12.95 7.95 -1.54
N LYS A 61 11.89 8.18 -0.76
CA LYS A 61 11.09 7.12 -0.15
C LYS A 61 9.62 7.35 -0.37
N ALA A 62 8.85 6.26 -0.37
CA ALA A 62 7.40 6.34 -0.38
C ALA A 62 6.88 6.99 0.91
N SER A 63 5.98 7.96 0.77
CA SER A 63 5.21 8.54 1.86
C SER A 63 4.33 7.46 2.52
N PRO A 64 4.02 7.55 3.82
CA PRO A 64 3.03 6.68 4.44
C PRO A 64 1.64 6.87 3.85
N ARG A 65 1.28 8.08 3.41
CA ARG A 65 -0.04 8.38 2.84
C ARG A 65 -0.02 8.12 1.33
N GLN A 66 -0.82 7.14 0.91
CA GLN A 66 -0.94 6.69 -0.47
C GLN A 66 -2.41 6.64 -0.90
N ALA A 67 -2.67 6.49 -2.20
CA ALA A 67 -4.02 6.29 -2.69
C ALA A 67 -4.15 5.07 -3.59
N VAL A 68 -5.33 4.48 -3.55
CA VAL A 68 -5.76 3.41 -4.46
C VAL A 68 -6.95 3.93 -5.28
N ILE A 69 -7.04 3.49 -6.52
CA ILE A 69 -8.07 3.90 -7.47
C ILE A 69 -8.93 2.69 -7.82
N PHE A 70 -10.25 2.84 -7.65
CA PHE A 70 -11.22 1.79 -7.89
C PHE A 70 -12.11 2.11 -9.09
N GLU A 71 -12.40 1.10 -9.89
CA GLU A 71 -13.59 1.07 -10.74
C GLU A 71 -14.77 0.53 -9.93
N LEU A 72 -15.91 1.23 -9.96
CA LEU A 72 -17.07 0.86 -9.17
C LEU A 72 -17.80 -0.33 -9.81
N ILE A 73 -18.16 -1.31 -8.99
CA ILE A 73 -18.96 -2.45 -9.42
C ILE A 73 -20.43 -2.19 -9.07
N GLY A 74 -21.28 -2.18 -10.09
CA GLY A 74 -22.71 -1.92 -9.97
C GLY A 74 -23.06 -0.45 -10.18
N ARG A 75 -24.29 -0.06 -9.84
CA ARG A 75 -24.74 1.33 -10.03
C ARG A 75 -24.04 2.24 -9.01
N PRO A 76 -23.60 3.44 -9.42
CA PRO A 76 -23.09 4.44 -8.50
C PRO A 76 -24.10 4.70 -7.36
N ARG A 77 -23.62 4.62 -6.11
CA ARG A 77 -24.40 4.92 -4.90
C ARG A 77 -23.69 6.03 -4.13
N ASP A 78 -24.44 6.67 -3.24
CA ASP A 78 -23.93 7.66 -2.29
C ASP A 78 -23.18 8.82 -2.94
N GLY A 79 -23.55 9.22 -4.17
CA GLY A 79 -22.94 10.33 -4.89
C GLY A 79 -21.51 10.08 -5.38
N LEU A 80 -21.07 8.82 -5.46
CA LEU A 80 -19.78 8.46 -6.04
C LEU A 80 -19.88 8.35 -7.57
N SER A 81 -18.75 8.55 -8.26
CA SER A 81 -18.61 8.30 -9.70
C SER A 81 -17.30 7.57 -9.96
N THR A 82 -17.26 6.74 -11.00
CA THR A 82 -16.05 5.99 -11.35
C THR A 82 -15.13 6.83 -12.24
N PRO A 83 -13.79 6.75 -12.08
CA PRO A 83 -13.06 6.03 -11.03
C PRO A 83 -13.09 6.73 -9.67
N VAL A 84 -13.02 5.96 -8.58
CA VAL A 84 -13.02 6.47 -7.20
C VAL A 84 -11.61 6.37 -6.61
N LYS A 85 -11.05 7.50 -6.17
CA LYS A 85 -9.77 7.55 -5.46
C LYS A 85 -9.99 7.50 -3.95
N VAL A 86 -9.32 6.58 -3.26
CA VAL A 86 -9.36 6.43 -1.81
C VAL A 86 -7.95 6.49 -1.23
N TRP A 87 -7.76 7.38 -0.26
CA TRP A 87 -6.52 7.51 0.50
C TRP A 87 -6.45 6.49 1.63
N TYR A 88 -5.25 6.00 1.91
CA TYR A 88 -4.97 5.12 3.02
C TYR A 88 -3.54 5.34 3.53
N SER A 89 -3.25 4.82 4.72
CA SER A 89 -1.88 4.72 5.21
C SER A 89 -1.29 3.38 4.78
N ALA A 90 -0.20 3.43 4.02
CA ALA A 90 0.64 2.29 3.64
C ALA A 90 1.77 2.05 4.66
N ALA A 91 1.74 2.74 5.81
CA ALA A 91 2.66 2.44 6.90
C ALA A 91 2.46 0.98 7.36
N PRO A 92 3.52 0.23 7.71
CA PRO A 92 3.39 -1.18 8.11
C PRO A 92 2.39 -1.39 9.26
N GLU A 93 2.35 -0.46 10.22
CA GLU A 93 1.44 -0.48 11.36
C GLU A 93 -0.02 -0.19 11.01
N ALA A 94 -0.30 0.35 9.83
CA ALA A 94 -1.67 0.66 9.39
C ALA A 94 -2.42 -0.58 8.87
N CYS A 95 -1.69 -1.66 8.55
CA CYS A 95 -2.26 -2.94 8.13
C CYS A 95 -3.22 -2.89 6.94
N VAL A 96 -3.00 -1.95 6.00
CA VAL A 96 -3.80 -1.85 4.78
C VAL A 96 -2.93 -2.11 3.58
N GLN A 97 -3.38 -3.05 2.74
CA GLN A 97 -2.82 -3.28 1.42
C GLN A 97 -3.96 -3.53 0.44
N PHE A 98 -3.78 -3.03 -0.78
CA PHE A 98 -4.67 -3.27 -1.90
C PHE A 98 -3.87 -3.92 -3.02
N ASP A 99 -4.41 -4.99 -3.57
CA ASP A 99 -3.80 -5.71 -4.68
C ASP A 99 -4.51 -5.33 -5.99
N TYR A 100 -3.73 -5.03 -7.02
CA TYR A 100 -4.23 -4.68 -8.34
C TYR A 100 -5.17 -5.77 -8.90
N GLY A 101 -6.29 -5.35 -9.49
CA GLY A 101 -7.29 -6.25 -10.09
C GLY A 101 -8.15 -7.03 -9.08
N LYS A 102 -7.92 -6.88 -7.78
CA LYS A 102 -8.77 -7.49 -6.75
C LYS A 102 -10.01 -6.63 -6.47
N VAL A 103 -11.08 -7.32 -6.10
CA VAL A 103 -12.36 -6.71 -5.73
C VAL A 103 -12.43 -6.58 -4.22
N TYR A 104 -12.84 -5.41 -3.75
CA TYR A 104 -13.03 -5.10 -2.33
C TYR A 104 -14.39 -4.48 -2.09
N THR A 105 -14.95 -4.74 -0.90
CA THR A 105 -15.98 -3.87 -0.31
C THR A 105 -15.25 -2.86 0.56
N VAL A 106 -15.33 -1.58 0.18
CA VAL A 106 -14.59 -0.50 0.81
C VAL A 106 -15.57 0.39 1.56
N ARG A 107 -15.38 0.52 2.88
CA ARG A 107 -15.92 1.65 3.64
C ARG A 107 -14.85 2.73 3.75
N ALA A 108 -15.24 3.96 3.47
CA ALA A 108 -14.36 5.11 3.53
C ALA A 108 -15.06 6.30 4.19
N LYS A 109 -14.33 7.06 4.99
CA LYS A 109 -14.77 8.33 5.57
C LYS A 109 -14.66 9.43 4.52
N ARG A 110 -15.69 10.24 4.38
CA ARG A 110 -15.63 11.51 3.64
C ARG A 110 -14.91 12.54 4.50
N ALA A 111 -13.72 12.94 4.09
CA ALA A 111 -12.91 13.96 4.76
C ALA A 111 -12.66 15.11 3.78
N ALA A 112 -13.26 16.27 4.05
CA ALA A 112 -13.26 17.45 3.19
C ALA A 112 -13.74 17.17 1.74
N LYS A 113 -12.83 16.78 0.84
CA LYS A 113 -13.09 16.46 -0.57
C LYS A 113 -12.47 15.14 -1.02
N THR A 114 -12.03 14.33 -0.06
CA THR A 114 -11.35 13.06 -0.30
C THR A 114 -12.04 11.94 0.45
N LEU A 115 -11.85 10.71 -0.03
CA LEU A 115 -12.24 9.51 0.69
C LEU A 115 -11.00 8.94 1.36
N GLU A 116 -11.13 8.57 2.63
CA GLU A 116 -10.06 7.94 3.40
C GLU A 116 -10.53 6.61 3.99
N THR A 117 -9.70 5.58 3.91
CA THR A 117 -9.97 4.27 4.51
C THR A 117 -8.80 3.81 5.38
N ASN A 118 -9.07 2.82 6.22
CA ASN A 118 -8.09 2.16 7.08
C ASN A 118 -8.50 0.69 7.29
N ALA A 119 -7.64 -0.10 7.94
CA ALA A 119 -7.86 -1.53 8.14
C ALA A 119 -9.19 -1.83 8.86
N CYS A 120 -9.62 -0.94 9.76
CA CYS A 120 -10.81 -1.14 10.57
C CYS A 120 -12.07 -0.89 9.77
N LEU A 121 -12.09 0.16 8.95
CA LEU A 121 -13.18 0.42 8.03
C LEU A 121 -13.34 -0.70 7.00
N LEU A 122 -12.22 -1.23 6.47
CA LEU A 122 -12.26 -2.37 5.55
C LEU A 122 -12.84 -3.62 6.22
N ARG A 123 -12.35 -3.96 7.41
CA ARG A 123 -12.84 -5.13 8.16
C ARG A 123 -14.32 -5.01 8.50
N ASP A 124 -14.80 -3.82 8.84
CA ASP A 124 -16.21 -3.60 9.18
C ASP A 124 -17.10 -3.66 7.93
N ALA A 125 -16.63 -3.17 6.78
CA ALA A 125 -17.31 -3.35 5.49
C ALA A 125 -17.44 -4.83 5.09
N GLU A 126 -16.42 -5.66 5.36
CA GLU A 126 -16.46 -7.09 5.07
C GLU A 126 -17.49 -7.83 5.92
N LYS A 127 -17.60 -7.49 7.21
CA LYS A 127 -18.58 -8.08 8.12
C LYS A 127 -20.02 -7.78 7.71
N GLU A 128 -20.29 -6.57 7.22
CA GLU A 128 -21.63 -6.18 6.76
C GLU A 128 -22.02 -6.79 5.41
N ALA A 129 -21.03 -7.27 4.64
CA ALA A 129 -21.24 -7.88 3.33
C ALA A 129 -21.51 -9.39 3.37
N GLN A 130 -21.45 -10.02 4.54
CA GLN A 130 -21.74 -11.45 4.80
C GLN A 130 -23.16 -11.63 5.33
#